data_AF-A0A935IZB6-F1
#
_entry.id   AF-A0A935IZB6-F1
#
_cell.length_a   1.000
_cell.length_b   1.000
_cell.length_c   1.000
_cell.angle_alpha   90.00
_cell.angle_beta   90.00
_cell.angle_gamma   90.00
#
_symmetry.space_group_name_H-M   'P 1'
#
loop_
_entity.id
_entity.type
_entity.pdbx_description
1 polymer ?
#
loop_
_entity_poly.entity_id
_entity_poly.type
_entity_poly.pdbx_seq_one_letter_code
_entity_poly.pdbx_strand_id
1 'polypeptide(L)'
;MFKHVLILVMLVSMASAQTKGKGKGKGKVKEVDTAGVFVPEEHELTPMEEFDLTLPLEQEIDGITGNMIYHKDIKKKNDSLRAIFRVKLKKDQNSFRVYTKRPNPKKPKKGDKIQLCINIVAKDTSLTYCMGDTIIKDPETSKLLFNKMIGDTAYMLIYVDSYTKTGGACSGGKETKVFFVRWNAPMGKAIWKARTINSCYKTITNMTKANIMEWDAQSPLMLSYNKGDAFIDVTFDPAKPMLGFQTGGGGASE
;
A
#
# COMPACT_ATOMS: atom_id res chain seq x y z
N MET A 1 8.94 -18.64 9.34
CA MET A 1 8.30 -19.55 10.30
C MET A 1 7.43 -18.71 11.22
N PHE A 2 6.13 -18.63 10.92
CA PHE A 2 5.19 -17.82 11.68
C PHE A 2 4.84 -18.54 13.00
N LYS A 3 5.06 -17.86 14.13
CA LYS A 3 4.60 -18.32 15.45
C LYS A 3 3.30 -17.60 15.76
N HIS A 4 2.19 -18.33 15.75
CA HIS A 4 0.89 -17.84 16.16
C HIS A 4 0.84 -17.79 17.69
N VAL A 5 0.46 -16.64 18.26
CA VAL A 5 0.20 -16.49 19.70
C VAL A 5 -1.30 -16.48 19.90
N LEU A 6 -1.81 -17.49 20.61
CA LEU A 6 -3.22 -17.71 20.88
C LEU A 6 -3.53 -17.19 22.28
N ILE A 7 -4.31 -16.10 22.39
CA ILE A 7 -4.70 -15.50 23.67
C ILE A 7 -6.00 -16.16 24.15
N LEU A 8 -5.90 -16.83 25.30
CA LEU A 8 -7.00 -17.51 25.98
C LEU A 8 -7.62 -16.54 27.01
N VAL A 9 -8.84 -16.05 26.77
CA VAL A 9 -9.57 -15.22 27.73
C VAL A 9 -10.50 -16.11 28.56
N MET A 10 -10.19 -16.29 29.85
CA MET A 10 -11.12 -16.90 30.81
C MET A 10 -12.25 -15.91 31.14
N LEU A 11 -13.48 -16.30 30.81
CA LEU A 11 -14.70 -15.65 31.30
C LEU A 11 -15.00 -16.15 32.71
N VAL A 12 -14.86 -15.27 33.71
CA VAL A 12 -15.44 -15.49 35.04
C VAL A 12 -16.90 -15.06 34.99
N SER A 13 -17.78 -16.05 34.98
CA SER A 13 -19.22 -15.91 35.14
C SER A 13 -19.55 -15.44 36.56
N MET A 14 -20.19 -14.29 36.70
CA MET A 14 -20.97 -13.98 37.90
C MET A 14 -22.42 -13.72 37.51
N ALA A 15 -23.27 -14.62 38.00
CA ALA A 15 -24.71 -14.57 37.91
C ALA A 15 -25.31 -13.88 39.14
N SER A 16 -26.58 -13.49 38.99
CA SER A 16 -27.57 -12.98 39.97
C SER A 16 -27.58 -11.44 40.15
N ALA A 17 -28.71 -10.73 40.26
CA ALA A 17 -30.10 -11.14 40.46
C ALA A 17 -31.08 -10.06 39.92
N GLN A 18 -32.30 -10.49 39.59
CA GLN A 18 -33.43 -9.63 39.21
C GLN A 18 -33.98 -8.84 40.42
N THR A 19 -34.32 -7.57 40.23
CA THR A 19 -35.44 -6.93 40.94
C THR A 19 -36.31 -6.10 40.00
N LYS A 20 -37.62 -6.37 40.10
CA LYS A 20 -38.74 -5.79 39.36
C LYS A 20 -38.83 -4.26 39.50
N GLY A 21 -39.02 -3.58 38.37
CA GLY A 21 -39.51 -2.20 38.29
C GLY A 21 -40.37 -2.00 37.03
N LYS A 22 -41.67 -1.77 37.24
CA LYS A 22 -42.68 -1.46 36.20
C LYS A 22 -42.38 -0.12 35.51
N GLY A 23 -42.37 -0.09 34.18
CA GLY A 23 -42.39 1.17 33.41
C GLY A 23 -42.58 0.93 31.91
N LYS A 24 -43.76 1.30 31.39
CA LYS A 24 -44.18 1.18 29.99
C LYS A 24 -43.30 2.02 29.05
N GLY A 25 -42.86 1.42 27.93
CA GLY A 25 -42.33 2.14 26.77
C GLY A 25 -42.18 1.21 25.57
N LYS A 26 -43.07 1.33 24.59
CA LYS A 26 -43.09 0.53 23.34
C LYS A 26 -41.80 0.74 22.54
N GLY A 27 -41.00 -0.32 22.40
CA GLY A 27 -39.97 -0.44 21.38
C GLY A 27 -39.97 -1.88 20.87
N LYS A 28 -40.28 -2.08 19.58
CA LYS A 28 -40.21 -3.40 18.93
C LYS A 28 -38.76 -3.88 18.98
N VAL A 29 -38.48 -4.90 19.78
CA VAL A 29 -37.24 -5.68 19.72
C VAL A 29 -37.33 -6.53 18.45
N LYS A 30 -36.39 -6.35 17.52
CA LYS A 30 -36.13 -7.35 16.48
C LYS A 30 -35.32 -8.46 17.16
N GLU A 31 -35.86 -9.67 17.15
CA GLU A 31 -35.07 -10.91 17.28
C GLU A 31 -33.89 -10.82 16.30
N VAL A 32 -32.68 -10.96 16.83
CA VAL A 32 -31.53 -11.34 16.02
C VAL A 32 -31.19 -12.74 16.48
N ASP A 33 -31.52 -13.69 15.61
CA ASP A 33 -31.14 -15.09 15.74
C ASP A 33 -29.64 -15.21 15.98
N THR A 34 -29.30 -15.78 17.12
CA THR A 34 -27.96 -16.18 17.52
C THR A 34 -27.54 -17.40 16.69
N ALA A 35 -26.99 -17.15 15.50
CA ALA A 35 -26.22 -18.14 14.75
C ALA A 35 -25.20 -17.43 13.83
N GLY A 36 -24.48 -16.45 14.38
CA GLY A 36 -23.32 -15.86 13.74
C GLY A 36 -22.08 -16.68 14.07
N VAL A 37 -21.63 -17.50 13.13
CA VAL A 37 -20.25 -18.02 13.13
C VAL A 37 -19.33 -16.80 13.15
N PHE A 38 -18.71 -16.54 14.30
CA PHE A 38 -17.73 -15.48 14.47
C PHE A 38 -16.47 -15.93 13.73
N VAL A 39 -16.36 -15.56 12.46
CA VAL A 39 -15.08 -15.62 11.74
C VAL A 39 -14.22 -14.55 12.40
N PRO A 40 -13.09 -14.89 13.05
CA PRO A 40 -12.19 -13.88 13.57
C PRO A 40 -11.69 -13.08 12.37
N GLU A 41 -12.11 -11.82 12.29
CA GLU A 41 -11.50 -10.86 11.37
C GLU A 41 -10.05 -10.71 11.85
N GLU A 42 -9.10 -11.22 11.05
CA GLU A 42 -7.67 -11.02 11.31
C GLU A 42 -7.41 -9.51 11.24
N HIS A 43 -7.41 -8.86 12.40
CA HIS A 43 -7.10 -7.44 12.47
C HIS A 43 -5.61 -7.29 12.15
N GLU A 44 -5.31 -6.88 10.91
CA GLU A 44 -3.96 -6.46 10.54
C GLU A 44 -3.54 -5.30 11.46
N LEU A 45 -2.50 -5.52 12.24
CA LEU A 45 -1.93 -4.50 13.12
C LEU A 45 -1.21 -3.46 12.27
N THR A 46 -1.40 -2.19 12.61
CA THR A 46 -0.61 -1.12 12.01
C THR A 46 0.86 -1.26 12.43
N PRO A 47 1.82 -0.77 11.62
CA PRO A 47 3.24 -0.79 12.00
C PRO A 47 3.56 -0.11 13.34
N MET A 48 2.70 0.82 13.79
CA MET A 48 2.84 1.47 15.09
C MET A 48 2.37 0.55 16.23
N GLU A 49 1.28 -0.18 16.05
CA GLU A 49 0.77 -1.13 17.04
C GLU A 49 1.73 -2.30 17.23
N GLU A 50 2.30 -2.83 16.14
CA GLU A 50 3.36 -3.83 16.22
C GLU A 50 4.58 -3.33 17.00
N PHE A 51 4.97 -2.07 16.79
CA PHE A 51 6.06 -1.46 17.53
C PHE A 51 5.73 -1.28 19.01
N ASP A 52 4.52 -0.81 19.34
CA ASP A 52 4.10 -0.61 20.73
C ASP A 52 4.08 -1.93 21.53
N LEU A 53 3.81 -3.07 20.88
CA LEU A 53 3.94 -4.41 21.50
C LEU A 53 5.38 -4.80 21.87
N THR A 54 6.39 -4.18 21.25
CA THR A 54 7.80 -4.42 21.58
C THR A 54 8.30 -3.55 22.73
N LEU A 55 7.53 -2.55 23.15
CA LEU A 55 7.94 -1.62 24.20
C LEU A 55 7.74 -2.24 25.60
N PRO A 56 8.67 -1.98 26.54
CA PRO A 56 8.47 -2.35 27.94
C PRO A 56 7.18 -1.76 28.52
N LEU A 57 6.52 -2.51 29.40
CA LEU A 57 5.28 -2.07 30.06
C LEU A 57 5.53 -0.83 30.92
N GLU A 58 4.72 0.20 30.72
CA GLU A 58 4.79 1.45 31.48
C GLU A 58 4.12 1.35 32.86
N GLN A 59 3.33 0.29 33.05
CA GLN A 59 2.51 0.03 34.22
C GLN A 59 2.61 -1.44 34.58
N GLU A 60 2.82 -1.71 35.86
CA GLU A 60 2.83 -3.04 36.43
C GLU A 60 1.95 -3.05 37.69
N ILE A 61 1.26 -4.16 37.92
CA ILE A 61 0.54 -4.38 39.18
C ILE A 61 1.58 -4.87 40.19
N ASP A 62 1.76 -4.13 41.28
CA ASP A 62 2.59 -4.59 42.39
C ASP A 62 2.02 -5.89 42.95
N GLY A 63 2.76 -6.99 42.83
CA GLY A 63 2.34 -8.31 43.28
C GLY A 63 2.08 -8.41 44.78
N ILE A 64 2.54 -7.43 45.57
CA ILE A 64 2.36 -7.41 47.03
C ILE A 64 1.20 -6.47 47.43
N THR A 65 1.11 -5.28 46.82
CA THR A 65 0.11 -4.27 47.23
C THR A 65 -1.13 -4.23 46.36
N GLY A 66 -1.14 -4.90 45.20
CA GLY A 66 -2.23 -4.89 44.23
C GLY A 66 -2.44 -3.52 43.55
N ASN A 67 -1.58 -2.54 43.85
CA ASN A 67 -1.67 -1.20 43.29
C ASN A 67 -0.92 -1.12 41.97
N MET A 68 -1.41 -0.28 41.06
CA MET A 68 -0.75 0.02 39.80
C MET A 68 0.45 0.94 40.03
N ILE A 69 1.65 0.45 39.75
CA ILE A 69 2.87 1.25 39.77
C ILE A 69 3.11 1.81 38.37
N TYR A 70 3.30 3.14 38.30
CA TYR A 70 3.61 3.83 37.06
C TYR A 70 5.10 4.13 36.95
N HIS A 71 5.78 3.51 35.99
CA HIS A 71 7.21 3.71 35.76
C HIS A 71 7.46 4.92 34.86
N LYS A 72 7.55 6.11 35.47
CA LYS A 72 7.78 7.39 34.75
C LYS A 72 9.03 7.37 33.85
N ASP A 73 10.11 6.72 34.28
CA ASP A 73 11.35 6.63 33.51
C ASP A 73 11.21 5.72 32.29
N ILE A 74 10.44 4.63 32.41
CA ILE A 74 10.11 3.73 31.29
C ILE A 74 9.23 4.47 30.29
N LYS A 75 8.21 5.20 30.75
CA LYS A 75 7.39 6.07 29.88
C LYS A 75 8.25 7.03 29.07
N LYS A 76 9.16 7.76 29.72
CA LYS A 76 10.03 8.74 29.03
C LYS A 76 10.91 8.08 27.97
N LYS A 77 11.45 6.89 28.25
CA LYS A 77 12.21 6.10 27.27
C LYS A 77 11.33 5.62 26.12
N ASN A 78 10.15 5.08 26.40
CA ASN A 78 9.18 4.65 25.39
C ASN A 78 8.73 5.81 24.49
N ASP A 79 8.44 6.98 25.05
CA ASP A 79 8.07 8.16 24.27
C ASP A 79 9.20 8.62 23.34
N SER A 80 10.46 8.52 23.78
CA SER A 80 11.62 8.79 22.93
C SER A 80 11.74 7.76 21.79
N LEU A 81 11.55 6.48 22.09
CA LEU A 81 11.55 5.40 21.10
C LEU A 81 10.42 5.56 20.07
N ARG A 82 9.20 5.89 20.52
CA ARG A 82 8.07 6.23 19.65
C ARG A 82 8.39 7.43 18.75
N ALA A 83 9.06 8.46 19.27
CA ALA A 83 9.46 9.61 18.47
C ALA A 83 10.45 9.23 17.35
N ILE A 84 11.48 8.43 17.69
CA ILE A 84 12.46 7.92 16.71
C ILE A 84 11.75 7.03 15.67
N PHE A 85 10.86 6.14 16.12
CA PHE A 85 10.11 5.26 15.24
C PHE A 85 9.20 6.04 14.29
N ARG A 86 8.49 7.06 14.75
CA ARG A 86 7.68 7.95 13.89
C ARG A 86 8.51 8.63 12.81
N VAL A 87 9.71 9.10 13.16
CA VAL A 87 10.64 9.70 12.19
C VAL A 87 11.09 8.67 11.16
N LYS A 88 11.44 7.46 11.61
CA LYS A 88 11.83 6.35 10.72
C LYS A 88 10.68 5.95 9.80
N LEU A 89 9.49 5.69 10.35
CA LEU A 89 8.29 5.34 9.59
C LEU A 89 7.94 6.43 8.57
N LYS A 90 8.03 7.71 8.96
CA LYS A 90 7.82 8.83 8.04
C LYS A 90 8.87 8.87 6.94
N LYS A 91 10.14 8.58 7.25
CA LYS A 91 11.22 8.50 6.25
C LYS A 91 10.98 7.34 5.28
N ASP A 92 10.62 6.17 5.80
CA ASP A 92 10.35 4.98 5.00
C ASP A 92 9.13 5.22 4.09
N GLN A 93 8.04 5.78 4.62
CA GLN A 93 6.86 6.21 3.84
C GLN A 93 7.16 7.34 2.84
N ASN A 94 8.22 8.11 3.06
CA ASN A 94 8.63 9.16 2.13
C ASN A 94 9.68 8.67 1.12
N SER A 95 10.24 7.48 1.27
CA SER A 95 11.30 6.95 0.39
C SER A 95 10.74 6.39 -0.93
N PHE A 96 9.71 5.56 -0.83
CA PHE A 96 8.94 5.04 -1.94
C PHE A 96 7.50 4.86 -1.46
N ARG A 97 6.55 5.53 -2.11
CA ARG A 97 5.13 5.37 -1.78
C ARG A 97 4.26 5.57 -2.98
N VAL A 98 3.36 4.64 -3.21
CA VAL A 98 2.29 4.76 -4.19
C VAL A 98 0.98 4.91 -3.44
N TYR A 99 0.21 5.93 -3.77
CA TYR A 99 -1.05 6.22 -3.08
C TYR A 99 -2.04 6.92 -3.99
N THR A 100 -3.32 6.82 -3.63
CA THR A 100 -4.38 7.54 -4.33
C THR A 100 -4.67 8.86 -3.62
N LYS A 101 -4.49 9.96 -4.33
CA LYS A 101 -4.92 11.28 -3.91
C LYS A 101 -6.38 11.48 -4.32
N ARG A 102 -7.27 11.51 -3.32
CA ARG A 102 -8.69 11.77 -3.53
C ARG A 102 -8.97 13.28 -3.46
N PRO A 103 -9.88 13.81 -4.29
CA PRO A 103 -10.31 15.19 -4.20
C PRO A 103 -10.91 15.48 -2.82
N ASN A 104 -10.71 16.69 -2.29
CA ASN A 104 -11.24 17.03 -0.97
C ASN A 104 -12.77 17.19 -1.06
N PRO A 105 -13.56 16.34 -0.38
CA PRO A 105 -15.02 16.40 -0.48
C PRO A 105 -15.59 17.70 0.07
N LYS A 106 -14.88 18.38 0.99
CA LYS A 106 -15.34 19.63 1.62
C LYS A 106 -15.04 20.87 0.77
N LYS A 107 -14.13 20.78 -0.22
CA LYS A 107 -13.73 21.88 -1.10
C LYS A 107 -13.50 21.36 -2.52
N PRO A 108 -14.57 20.88 -3.22
CA PRO A 108 -14.42 20.36 -4.56
C PRO A 108 -14.05 21.50 -5.52
N LYS A 109 -12.82 21.51 -6.04
CA LYS A 109 -12.48 22.39 -7.15
C LYS A 109 -12.96 21.76 -8.45
N LYS A 110 -13.47 22.58 -9.37
CA LYS A 110 -13.91 22.12 -10.69
C LYS A 110 -12.72 21.48 -11.41
N GLY A 111 -12.78 20.17 -11.64
CA GLY A 111 -11.70 19.40 -12.27
C GLY A 111 -10.80 18.61 -11.32
N ASP A 112 -11.02 18.66 -9.99
CA ASP A 112 -10.33 17.76 -9.07
C ASP A 112 -10.76 16.32 -9.32
N LYS A 113 -9.83 15.51 -9.82
CA LYS A 113 -10.02 14.08 -10.09
C LYS A 113 -9.22 13.26 -9.09
N ILE A 114 -9.64 12.02 -8.88
CA ILE A 114 -8.80 11.02 -8.22
C ILE A 114 -7.49 10.92 -9.01
N GLN A 115 -6.34 10.92 -8.35
CA GLN A 115 -5.02 10.80 -8.97
C GLN A 115 -4.24 9.67 -8.31
N LEU A 116 -3.50 8.89 -9.11
CA LEU A 116 -2.48 8.02 -8.56
C LEU A 116 -1.19 8.84 -8.43
N CYS A 117 -0.61 8.83 -7.23
CA CYS A 117 0.64 9.51 -6.95
C CYS A 117 1.71 8.48 -6.60
N ILE A 118 2.90 8.66 -7.18
CA ILE A 118 4.09 7.88 -6.90
C ILE A 118 5.13 8.85 -6.36
N ASN A 119 5.57 8.63 -5.13
CA ASN A 119 6.67 9.34 -4.52
C ASN A 119 7.92 8.45 -4.55
N ILE A 120 9.03 9.01 -5.03
CA ILE A 120 10.34 8.37 -5.07
C ILE A 120 11.40 9.30 -4.47
N VAL A 121 12.47 8.72 -3.94
CA VAL A 121 13.62 9.44 -3.39
C VAL A 121 14.89 9.00 -4.07
N ALA A 122 15.73 9.97 -4.42
CA ALA A 122 17.08 9.74 -4.91
C ALA A 122 18.01 10.77 -4.25
N LYS A 123 19.12 10.29 -3.71
CA LYS A 123 20.00 11.08 -2.83
C LYS A 123 19.16 11.73 -1.70
N ASP A 124 19.27 13.04 -1.51
CA ASP A 124 18.55 13.80 -0.48
C ASP A 124 17.31 14.52 -1.02
N THR A 125 16.87 14.18 -2.23
CA THR A 125 15.73 14.81 -2.89
C THR A 125 14.57 13.84 -3.03
N SER A 126 13.33 14.35 -2.99
CA SER A 126 12.12 13.59 -3.27
C SER A 126 11.44 14.13 -4.53
N LEU A 127 10.83 13.21 -5.27
CA LEU A 127 10.03 13.52 -6.46
C LEU A 127 8.69 12.82 -6.34
N THR A 128 7.61 13.60 -6.34
CA THR A 128 6.25 13.07 -6.41
C THR A 128 5.68 13.31 -7.81
N TYR A 129 5.27 12.22 -8.46
CA TYR A 129 4.55 12.24 -9.72
C TYR A 129 3.10 11.82 -9.51
N CYS A 130 2.16 12.73 -9.77
CA CYS A 130 0.72 12.45 -9.71
C CYS A 130 0.16 12.42 -11.13
N MET A 131 -0.40 11.28 -11.54
CA MET A 131 -1.06 11.12 -12.82
C MET A 131 -2.57 11.32 -12.68
N GLY A 132 -3.14 12.12 -13.57
CA GLY A 132 -4.59 12.20 -13.80
C GLY A 132 -5.15 10.98 -14.53
N ASP A 133 -4.51 9.82 -14.39
CA ASP A 133 -4.87 8.59 -15.09
C ASP A 133 -6.31 8.22 -14.76
N THR A 134 -7.16 8.09 -15.76
CA THR A 134 -8.60 7.86 -15.58
C THR A 134 -8.94 6.45 -15.11
N ILE A 135 -7.94 5.56 -15.02
CA ILE A 135 -8.18 4.12 -14.92
C ILE A 135 -7.84 3.55 -13.55
N ILE A 136 -6.84 4.06 -12.81
CA ILE A 136 -6.31 3.36 -11.62
C ILE A 136 -6.48 4.09 -10.28
N LYS A 137 -7.01 3.41 -9.27
CA LYS A 137 -7.16 3.88 -7.88
C LYS A 137 -6.68 2.81 -6.91
N ASP A 138 -6.48 3.24 -5.67
CA ASP A 138 -6.24 2.42 -4.48
C ASP A 138 -5.22 1.30 -4.78
N PRO A 139 -3.91 1.64 -4.89
CA PRO A 139 -2.88 0.66 -5.21
C PRO A 139 -2.90 -0.46 -4.17
N GLU A 140 -3.00 -1.70 -4.64
CA GLU A 140 -3.01 -2.88 -3.78
C GLU A 140 -1.59 -3.35 -3.54
N THR A 141 -0.79 -3.41 -4.61
CA THR A 141 0.62 -3.80 -4.54
C THR A 141 1.46 -2.79 -5.32
N SER A 142 2.56 -2.34 -4.72
CA SER A 142 3.54 -1.50 -5.42
C SER A 142 4.95 -1.87 -5.01
N LYS A 143 5.87 -1.90 -5.97
CA LYS A 143 7.27 -2.28 -5.73
C LYS A 143 8.21 -1.50 -6.64
N LEU A 144 9.31 -1.02 -6.07
CA LEU A 144 10.46 -0.55 -6.84
C LEU A 144 11.24 -1.79 -7.31
N LEU A 145 11.07 -2.17 -8.58
CA LEU A 145 11.69 -3.36 -9.18
C LEU A 145 13.18 -3.16 -9.47
N PHE A 146 13.56 -1.94 -9.87
CA PHE A 146 14.92 -1.61 -10.24
C PHE A 146 15.24 -0.18 -9.80
N ASN A 147 16.46 0.03 -9.33
CA ASN A 147 16.99 1.35 -9.04
C ASN A 147 18.50 1.36 -9.32
N LYS A 148 18.95 2.27 -10.18
CA LYS A 148 20.38 2.47 -10.48
C LYS A 148 20.68 3.95 -10.65
N MET A 149 21.75 4.39 -10.00
CA MET A 149 22.31 5.73 -10.18
C MET A 149 23.44 5.67 -11.21
N ILE A 150 23.40 6.55 -12.21
CA ILE A 150 24.50 6.76 -13.16
C ILE A 150 24.78 8.28 -13.18
N GLY A 151 25.90 8.68 -12.58
CA GLY A 151 26.18 10.09 -12.29
C GLY A 151 25.09 10.71 -11.42
N ASP A 152 24.48 11.80 -11.91
CA ASP A 152 23.39 12.52 -11.24
C ASP A 152 21.99 12.07 -11.61
N THR A 153 21.87 11.06 -12.47
CA THR A 153 20.58 10.55 -12.95
C THR A 153 20.24 9.23 -12.28
N ALA A 154 19.07 9.19 -11.64
CA ALA A 154 18.43 8.00 -11.15
C ALA A 154 17.59 7.34 -12.25
N TYR A 155 17.73 6.03 -12.37
CA TYR A 155 16.93 5.18 -13.26
C TYR A 155 16.15 4.20 -12.40
N MET A 156 14.82 4.25 -12.47
CA MET A 156 13.96 3.43 -11.65
C MET A 156 12.91 2.71 -12.50
N LEU A 157 12.60 1.48 -12.12
CA LEU A 157 11.47 0.72 -12.65
C LEU A 157 10.52 0.40 -11.50
N ILE A 158 9.26 0.77 -11.65
CA ILE A 158 8.25 0.69 -10.59
C ILE A 158 7.07 -0.12 -11.10
N TYR A 159 6.70 -1.14 -10.35
CA TYR A 159 5.48 -1.91 -10.56
C TYR A 159 4.37 -1.36 -9.70
N VAL A 160 3.18 -1.23 -10.28
CA VAL A 160 1.95 -0.89 -9.56
C VAL A 160 0.83 -1.79 -10.06
N ASP A 161 0.22 -2.50 -9.13
CA ASP A 161 -1.06 -3.19 -9.33
C ASP A 161 -2.12 -2.52 -8.45
N SER A 162 -3.26 -2.21 -9.07
CA SER A 162 -4.23 -1.26 -8.50
C SER A 162 -5.63 -1.53 -9.00
N TYR A 163 -6.64 -1.09 -8.25
CA TYR A 163 -8.03 -1.26 -8.65
C TYR A 163 -8.43 -0.29 -9.76
N THR A 164 -9.34 -0.72 -10.64
CA THR A 164 -9.90 0.17 -11.66
C THR A 164 -10.82 1.24 -11.05
N LYS A 165 -10.74 2.48 -11.55
CA LYS A 165 -11.62 3.61 -11.19
C LYS A 165 -13.02 3.41 -11.72
N THR A 166 -13.14 2.86 -12.92
CA THR A 166 -14.39 2.72 -13.65
C THR A 166 -15.15 1.50 -13.14
N GLY A 167 -16.26 1.73 -12.43
CA GLY A 167 -17.26 0.70 -12.18
C GLY A 167 -18.04 0.40 -13.47
N GLY A 168 -18.35 -0.86 -13.74
CA GLY A 168 -18.97 -1.29 -15.00
C GLY A 168 -18.53 -2.70 -15.39
N ALA A 169 -18.28 -2.95 -16.69
CA ALA A 169 -17.90 -4.24 -17.27
C ALA A 169 -16.68 -4.92 -16.61
N CYS A 170 -15.86 -4.13 -15.91
CA CYS A 170 -14.67 -4.62 -15.23
C CYS A 170 -14.86 -4.93 -13.75
N SER A 171 -16.02 -4.64 -13.15
CA SER A 171 -16.38 -4.95 -11.76
C SER A 171 -15.29 -4.67 -10.71
N GLY A 172 -14.51 -3.60 -10.88
CA GLY A 172 -13.40 -3.32 -9.96
C GLY A 172 -12.15 -4.19 -10.19
N GLY A 173 -11.96 -4.70 -11.40
CA GLY A 173 -10.80 -5.50 -11.79
C GLY A 173 -9.46 -4.80 -11.56
N LYS A 174 -8.41 -5.61 -11.50
CA LYS A 174 -7.04 -5.15 -11.27
C LYS A 174 -6.41 -4.63 -12.55
N GLU A 175 -5.67 -3.55 -12.40
CA GLU A 175 -5.02 -2.77 -13.44
C GLU A 175 -3.54 -2.69 -13.08
N THR A 176 -2.71 -3.23 -13.96
CA THR A 176 -1.28 -3.37 -13.71
C THR A 176 -0.49 -2.47 -14.65
N LYS A 177 0.37 -1.64 -14.07
CA LYS A 177 1.25 -0.71 -14.79
C LYS A 177 2.69 -0.82 -14.32
N VAL A 178 3.60 -0.69 -15.28
CA VAL A 178 5.03 -0.55 -15.02
C VAL A 178 5.47 0.84 -15.45
N PHE A 179 6.12 1.55 -14.54
CA PHE A 179 6.66 2.89 -14.75
C PHE A 179 8.16 2.84 -14.84
N PHE A 180 8.71 3.41 -15.90
CA PHE A 180 10.12 3.72 -16.01
C PHE A 180 10.33 5.20 -15.73
N VAL A 181 11.26 5.50 -14.83
CA VAL A 181 11.61 6.85 -14.43
C VAL A 181 13.08 7.08 -14.73
N ARG A 182 13.36 8.16 -15.47
CA ARG A 182 14.70 8.73 -15.59
C ARG A 182 14.67 10.11 -14.95
N TRP A 183 15.37 10.27 -13.84
CA TRP A 183 15.32 11.49 -13.05
C TRP A 183 16.71 12.04 -12.77
N ASN A 184 17.02 13.23 -13.29
CA ASN A 184 18.19 13.99 -12.87
C ASN A 184 17.84 14.73 -11.56
N ALA A 185 18.34 14.22 -10.44
CA ALA A 185 17.97 14.69 -9.09
C ALA A 185 18.37 16.15 -8.83
N PRO A 186 19.63 16.57 -9.10
CA PRO A 186 20.04 17.98 -8.91
C PRO A 186 19.25 18.97 -9.77
N MET A 187 18.92 18.61 -11.01
CA MET A 187 18.17 19.50 -11.91
C MET A 187 16.66 19.45 -11.72
N GLY A 188 16.15 18.52 -10.92
CA GLY A 188 14.70 18.30 -10.74
C GLY A 188 13.96 17.85 -12.02
N LYS A 189 14.68 17.43 -13.07
CA LYS A 189 14.08 17.04 -14.36
C LYS A 189 13.86 15.54 -14.41
N ALA A 190 12.62 15.11 -14.58
CA ALA A 190 12.26 13.70 -14.66
C ALA A 190 11.42 13.37 -15.89
N ILE A 191 11.71 12.23 -16.50
CA ILE A 191 10.95 11.63 -17.60
C ILE A 191 10.29 10.38 -17.04
N TRP A 192 8.97 10.32 -17.17
CA TRP A 192 8.15 9.19 -16.75
C TRP A 192 7.57 8.52 -18.00
N LYS A 193 7.81 7.22 -18.16
CA LYS A 193 7.16 6.39 -19.19
C LYS A 193 6.36 5.32 -18.48
N ALA A 194 5.10 5.13 -18.87
CA ALA A 194 4.24 4.10 -18.29
C ALA A 194 3.82 3.09 -19.37
N ARG A 195 3.84 1.80 -19.02
CA ARG A 195 3.24 0.74 -19.81
C ARG A 195 2.14 0.08 -18.99
N THR A 196 0.94 0.01 -19.57
CA THR A 196 -0.17 -0.74 -18.99
C THR A 196 -0.11 -2.13 -19.57
N ILE A 197 0.17 -3.11 -18.72
CA ILE A 197 0.40 -4.51 -19.11
C ILE A 197 -0.79 -5.41 -18.78
N ASN A 198 -1.68 -4.95 -17.91
CA ASN A 198 -2.96 -5.57 -17.65
C ASN A 198 -4.00 -4.48 -17.46
N SER A 199 -5.11 -4.56 -18.17
CA SER A 199 -6.20 -3.61 -18.03
C SER A 199 -7.48 -4.22 -18.56
N CYS A 200 -8.46 -4.40 -17.68
CA CYS A 200 -9.78 -4.80 -18.13
C CYS A 200 -10.41 -3.67 -18.96
N TYR A 201 -10.26 -2.40 -18.53
CA TYR A 201 -10.87 -1.27 -19.21
C TYR A 201 -10.33 -1.05 -20.63
N LYS A 202 -9.03 -1.30 -20.84
CA LYS A 202 -8.38 -1.15 -22.15
C LYS A 202 -8.27 -2.46 -22.93
N THR A 203 -8.93 -3.52 -22.48
CA THR A 203 -8.82 -4.87 -23.07
C THR A 203 -7.37 -5.28 -23.31
N ILE A 204 -6.52 -5.04 -22.29
CA ILE A 204 -5.12 -5.44 -22.26
C ILE A 204 -4.99 -6.64 -21.36
N THR A 205 -4.46 -7.74 -21.89
CA THR A 205 -4.21 -8.98 -21.13
C THR A 205 -2.72 -9.18 -20.97
N ASN A 206 -2.28 -9.34 -19.71
CA ASN A 206 -0.89 -9.65 -19.43
C ASN A 206 -0.57 -11.08 -19.90
N MET A 207 0.43 -11.20 -20.76
CA MET A 207 0.94 -12.46 -21.31
C MET A 207 2.40 -12.71 -20.88
N THR A 208 2.91 -11.92 -19.93
CA THR A 208 4.28 -12.02 -19.44
C THR A 208 4.47 -13.35 -18.73
N LYS A 209 5.47 -14.13 -19.18
CA LYS A 209 5.71 -15.50 -18.68
C LYS A 209 6.26 -15.52 -17.26
N ALA A 210 7.11 -14.56 -16.92
CA ALA A 210 7.74 -14.48 -15.60
C ALA A 210 6.88 -13.63 -14.64
N ASN A 211 6.87 -13.99 -13.37
CA ASN A 211 6.29 -13.13 -12.34
C ASN A 211 7.15 -11.87 -12.20
N ILE A 212 6.62 -10.73 -12.63
CA ILE A 212 7.32 -9.44 -12.64
C ILE A 212 7.76 -9.03 -11.24
N MET A 213 7.01 -9.41 -10.20
CA MET A 213 7.32 -9.08 -8.82
C MET A 213 8.55 -9.82 -8.28
N GLU A 214 8.87 -10.98 -8.86
CA GLU A 214 9.97 -11.86 -8.48
C GLU A 214 11.16 -11.77 -9.45
N TRP A 215 11.10 -10.87 -10.44
CA TRP A 215 12.18 -10.66 -11.38
C TRP A 215 13.49 -10.30 -10.66
N ASP A 216 14.60 -10.86 -11.18
CA ASP A 216 15.94 -10.84 -10.57
C ASP A 216 16.67 -9.47 -10.62
N ALA A 217 16.09 -8.49 -11.32
CA ALA A 217 16.68 -7.17 -11.58
C ALA A 217 18.03 -7.17 -12.34
N GLN A 218 18.46 -8.31 -12.88
CA GLN A 218 19.74 -8.50 -13.56
C GLN A 218 19.57 -8.91 -15.02
N SER A 219 18.62 -9.81 -15.31
CA SER A 219 18.31 -10.22 -16.68
C SER A 219 17.37 -9.22 -17.35
N PRO A 220 17.37 -9.09 -18.69
CA PRO A 220 16.40 -8.24 -19.38
C PRO A 220 14.97 -8.62 -19.02
N LEU A 221 14.19 -7.65 -18.53
CA LEU A 221 12.78 -7.85 -18.25
C LEU A 221 12.00 -7.76 -19.57
N MET A 222 11.35 -8.86 -19.95
CA MET A 222 10.44 -8.93 -21.07
C MET A 222 9.01 -8.82 -20.56
N LEU A 223 8.30 -7.76 -20.93
CA LEU A 223 6.89 -7.55 -20.66
C LEU A 223 6.09 -7.82 -21.93
N SER A 224 5.25 -8.84 -21.89
CA SER A 224 4.43 -9.25 -23.03
C SER A 224 2.96 -9.04 -22.69
N TYR A 225 2.21 -8.38 -23.56
CA TYR A 225 0.77 -8.23 -23.37
C TYR A 225 0.04 -8.16 -24.70
N ASN A 226 -1.19 -8.66 -24.71
CA ASN A 226 -2.10 -8.50 -25.83
C ASN A 226 -2.94 -7.23 -25.60
N LYS A 227 -3.10 -6.41 -26.63
CA LYS A 227 -3.98 -5.23 -26.64
C LYS A 227 -4.87 -5.29 -27.88
N GLY A 228 -6.12 -5.73 -27.71
CA GLY A 228 -7.02 -6.01 -28.83
C GLY A 228 -6.47 -7.18 -29.67
N ASP A 229 -6.09 -6.90 -30.91
CA ASP A 229 -5.51 -7.89 -31.82
C ASP A 229 -3.97 -7.80 -31.93
N ALA A 230 -3.35 -6.85 -31.22
CA ALA A 230 -1.92 -6.61 -31.28
C ALA A 230 -1.19 -7.24 -30.09
N PHE A 231 -0.22 -8.11 -30.38
CA PHE A 231 0.75 -8.59 -29.39
C PHE A 231 1.91 -7.60 -29.28
N ILE A 232 2.20 -7.15 -28.06
CA ILE A 232 3.24 -6.15 -27.81
C ILE A 232 4.24 -6.70 -26.80
N ASP A 233 5.51 -6.71 -27.22
CA ASP A 233 6.65 -6.99 -26.37
C ASP A 233 7.42 -5.71 -26.05
N VAL A 234 7.61 -5.48 -24.76
CA VAL A 234 8.42 -4.39 -24.23
C VAL A 234 9.58 -4.99 -23.44
N THR A 235 10.80 -4.65 -23.81
CA THR A 235 12.02 -5.03 -23.11
C THR A 235 12.54 -3.88 -22.25
N PHE A 236 13.02 -4.20 -21.06
CA PHE A 236 13.85 -3.31 -20.25
C PHE A 236 15.16 -4.01 -19.90
N ASP A 237 16.29 -3.43 -20.31
CA ASP A 237 17.63 -3.96 -20.02
C ASP A 237 18.25 -3.22 -18.82
N PRO A 238 18.45 -3.89 -17.66
CA PRO A 238 19.06 -3.27 -16.48
C PRO A 238 20.55 -2.94 -16.66
N ALA A 239 21.24 -3.57 -17.62
CA ALA A 239 22.61 -3.22 -17.98
C ALA A 239 22.67 -1.87 -18.73
N LYS A 240 21.64 -1.57 -19.52
CA LYS A 240 21.49 -0.33 -20.31
C LYS A 240 20.22 0.45 -19.95
N PRO A 241 20.06 0.88 -18.67
CA PRO A 241 18.81 1.47 -18.20
C PRO A 241 18.50 2.83 -18.85
N MET A 242 19.49 3.48 -19.47
CA MET A 242 19.32 4.72 -20.21
C MET A 242 18.44 4.59 -21.46
N LEU A 243 18.30 3.38 -22.00
CA LEU A 243 17.42 3.10 -23.14
C LEU A 243 15.94 3.06 -22.71
N GLY A 244 15.67 2.82 -21.42
CA GLY A 244 14.33 2.68 -20.89
C GLY A 244 13.58 1.50 -21.54
N PHE A 245 12.27 1.65 -21.70
CA PHE A 245 11.46 0.67 -22.42
C PHE A 245 11.77 0.67 -23.92
N GLN A 246 12.08 -0.50 -24.45
CA GLN A 246 12.29 -0.77 -25.87
C GLN A 246 11.16 -1.67 -26.37
N THR A 247 10.62 -1.42 -27.56
CA THR A 247 9.62 -2.29 -28.18
C THR A 247 10.24 -3.03 -29.36
N GLY A 248 10.11 -4.36 -29.38
CA GLY A 248 10.52 -5.17 -30.53
C GLY A 248 9.53 -4.97 -31.66
N GLY A 249 9.83 -4.05 -32.58
CA GLY A 249 8.92 -3.65 -33.66
C GLY A 249 9.37 -2.37 -34.33
N GLY A 250 10.64 -2.31 -34.75
CA GLY A 250 11.11 -1.28 -35.67
C GLY A 250 10.63 -1.62 -37.08
N GLY A 251 9.50 -1.06 -37.48
CA GLY A 251 8.99 -1.13 -38.84
C GLY A 251 7.61 -0.50 -39.00
N ALA A 252 7.58 0.80 -39.32
CA ALA A 252 6.42 1.66 -39.65
C ALA A 252 5.44 1.92 -38.48
N SER A 253 5.01 3.13 -38.15
CA SER A 253 5.00 4.41 -38.87
C SER A 253 4.98 5.56 -37.85
N GLU A 254 5.32 6.75 -38.36
CA GLU A 254 5.14 8.07 -37.75
C GLU A 254 3.76 8.33 -37.12
#